data_AF-A0A7S1C044-F1
#
_entry.id   AF-A0A7S1C044-F1
#
_cell.length_a   1.000
_cell.length_b   1.000
_cell.length_c   1.000
_cell.angle_alpha   90.00
_cell.angle_beta   90.00
_cell.angle_gamma   90.00
#
_symmetry.space_group_name_H-M   'P 1'
#
loop_
_entity.id
_entity.type
_entity.pdbx_description
1 polymer ?
#
loop_
_entity_poly.entity_id
_entity_poly.type
_entity_poly.pdbx_seq_one_letter_code
_entity_poly.pdbx_strand_id
1 'polypeptide(L)'
;MNLLYRFPLENGLMDTCNELGVQVLAYSPLCLGFLTGKYRKGGDLPSGPRGKLAEKLFESDGFEGLLQTMEDVAQKSGGKDTTLSQVALNWCRAKGSIPIPGARTVKQASQNIGCLSWKLSNDDLMALDEAASRVPAYIEPDKSPFAKKDINTGMIMFDS
;
A
#
# COMPACT_ATOMS: atom_id res chain seq x y z
N MET A 1 0.96 5.49 4.16
CA MET A 1 -0.11 5.50 3.14
C MET A 1 0.22 4.46 2.09
N ASN A 2 -0.76 3.67 1.67
CA ASN A 2 -0.65 2.67 0.59
C ASN A 2 -2.06 2.31 0.09
N LEU A 3 -2.17 1.39 -0.88
CA LEU A 3 -3.47 0.96 -1.44
C LEU A 3 -4.43 0.35 -0.40
N LEU A 4 -3.93 -0.13 0.75
CA LEU A 4 -4.77 -0.66 1.82
C LEU A 4 -5.08 0.42 2.88
N TYR A 5 -4.14 1.33 3.17
CA TYR A 5 -4.31 2.43 4.13
C TYR A 5 -4.34 3.79 3.43
N ARG A 6 -5.56 4.22 3.06
CA ARG A 6 -5.83 5.45 2.30
C ARG A 6 -6.30 6.64 3.14
N PHE A 7 -6.49 6.47 4.45
CA PHE A 7 -6.98 7.51 5.36
C PHE A 7 -6.28 8.88 5.26
N PRO A 8 -4.94 8.98 5.03
CA PRO A 8 -4.28 10.27 4.82
C PRO A 8 -4.81 11.08 3.64
N LEU A 9 -5.38 10.42 2.62
CA LEU A 9 -6.02 11.07 1.46
C LEU A 9 -7.40 11.65 1.77
N GLU A 10 -8.02 11.21 2.86
CA GLU A 10 -9.44 11.47 3.16
C GLU A 10 -9.60 12.38 4.39
N ASN A 11 -8.57 12.53 5.21
CA ASN A 11 -8.63 13.21 6.51
C ASN A 11 -8.04 14.64 6.52
N GLY A 12 -7.72 15.20 5.35
CA GLY A 12 -7.12 16.54 5.22
C GLY A 12 -5.61 16.62 5.47
N LEU A 13 -4.94 15.50 5.77
CA LEU A 13 -3.47 15.47 5.99
C LEU A 13 -2.73 15.92 4.74
N MET A 14 -3.07 15.36 3.57
CA MET A 14 -2.39 15.73 2.31
C MET A 14 -2.56 17.22 1.99
N ASP A 15 -3.77 17.75 2.13
CA ASP A 15 -4.06 19.16 1.85
C ASP A 15 -3.27 20.08 2.77
N THR A 16 -3.29 19.80 4.09
CA THR A 16 -2.52 20.57 5.07
C THR A 16 -1.02 20.51 4.78
N CYS A 17 -0.49 19.34 4.45
CA CYS A 17 0.92 19.20 4.10
C CYS A 17 1.28 20.00 2.83
N ASN A 18 0.42 19.98 1.80
CA ASN A 18 0.62 20.76 0.58
C ASN A 18 0.60 22.27 0.84
N GLU A 19 -0.36 22.75 1.64
CA GLU A 19 -0.46 24.17 2.03
C GLU A 19 0.78 24.65 2.79
N LEU A 20 1.37 23.79 3.62
CA LEU A 20 2.57 24.09 4.41
C LEU A 20 3.89 23.83 3.67
N GLY A 21 3.85 23.32 2.43
CA GLY A 21 5.06 22.92 1.69
C GLY A 21 5.81 21.74 2.31
N VAL A 22 5.10 20.87 3.05
CA VAL A 22 5.64 19.68 3.71
C VAL A 22 5.46 18.45 2.82
N GLN A 23 6.55 17.76 2.52
CA GLN A 23 6.49 16.52 1.75
C GLN A 23 6.07 15.32 2.62
N VAL A 24 5.02 14.63 2.21
CA VAL A 24 4.57 13.39 2.85
C VAL A 24 5.45 12.21 2.41
N LEU A 25 5.98 11.48 3.39
CA LEU A 25 6.66 10.19 3.16
C LEU A 25 5.71 9.03 3.45
N ALA A 26 5.50 8.14 2.49
CA ALA A 26 4.68 6.96 2.67
C ALA A 26 5.50 5.81 3.30
N TYR A 27 5.37 5.67 4.62
CA TYR A 27 5.85 4.48 5.35
C TYR A 27 5.00 3.25 5.03
N SER A 28 5.63 2.07 5.06
CA SER A 28 5.04 0.78 4.71
C SER A 28 4.26 0.80 3.38
N PRO A 29 4.84 1.30 2.28
CA PRO A 29 4.10 1.49 1.02
C PRO A 29 3.67 0.16 0.38
N LEU A 30 4.28 -0.95 0.80
CA LEU A 30 3.94 -2.31 0.35
C LEU A 30 3.06 -3.07 1.36
N CYS A 31 2.57 -2.39 2.41
CA CYS A 31 1.74 -2.93 3.49
C CYS A 31 2.27 -4.27 4.01
N LEU A 32 3.42 -4.27 4.69
CA LEU A 32 4.08 -5.51 5.14
C LEU A 32 4.22 -6.51 3.98
N GLY A 33 4.49 -6.08 2.75
CA GLY A 33 4.64 -6.95 1.59
C GLY A 33 3.37 -7.66 1.10
N PHE A 34 2.17 -7.30 1.58
CA PHE A 34 0.91 -7.81 1.01
C PHE A 34 0.70 -7.33 -0.43
N LEU A 35 1.09 -6.09 -0.72
CA LEU A 35 0.96 -5.47 -2.05
C LEU A 35 2.05 -5.91 -3.05
N THR A 36 2.77 -7.00 -2.77
CA THR A 36 3.75 -7.58 -3.72
C THR A 36 3.21 -8.81 -4.45
N GLY A 37 1.98 -9.22 -4.16
CA GLY A 37 1.35 -10.43 -4.71
C GLY A 37 1.95 -11.77 -4.24
N LYS A 38 2.86 -11.75 -3.25
CA LYS A 38 3.53 -12.96 -2.75
C LYS A 38 2.65 -13.82 -1.84
N TYR A 39 1.56 -13.25 -1.33
CA TYR A 39 0.53 -13.94 -0.56
C TYR A 39 -0.74 -13.96 -1.39
N ARG A 40 -1.47 -15.06 -1.36
CA ARG A 40 -2.68 -15.31 -2.15
C ARG A 40 -3.67 -16.12 -1.35
N LYS A 41 -4.96 -16.04 -1.74
CA LYS A 41 -6.00 -16.88 -1.17
C LYS A 41 -5.64 -18.37 -1.33
N GLY A 42 -5.69 -19.12 -0.24
CA GLY A 42 -5.35 -20.55 -0.21
C GLY A 42 -3.85 -20.89 -0.31
N GLY A 43 -2.96 -19.89 -0.33
CA GLY A 43 -1.51 -20.09 -0.29
C GLY A 43 -0.93 -19.99 1.13
N ASP A 44 0.40 -20.10 1.21
CA ASP A 44 1.13 -19.98 2.48
C ASP A 44 1.08 -18.54 3.01
N LEU A 45 0.34 -18.34 4.10
CA LEU A 45 0.26 -17.07 4.80
C LEU A 45 1.42 -16.94 5.82
N PRO A 46 1.85 -15.70 6.14
CA PRO A 46 2.84 -15.50 7.18
C PRO A 46 2.31 -15.96 8.54
N SER A 47 3.18 -16.27 9.49
CA SER A 47 2.78 -16.61 10.85
C SER A 47 2.64 -15.38 11.76
N GLY A 48 2.07 -15.58 12.95
CA GLY A 48 1.97 -14.57 14.00
C GLY A 48 0.96 -13.45 13.70
N PRO A 49 1.15 -12.24 14.25
CA PRO A 49 0.21 -11.12 14.06
C PRO A 49 -0.04 -10.76 12.58
N ARG A 50 0.97 -10.90 11.72
CA ARG A 50 0.84 -10.68 10.27
C ARG A 50 0.00 -11.77 9.61
N GLY A 51 0.00 -12.99 10.13
CA GLY A 51 -0.85 -14.08 9.64
C GLY A 51 -2.32 -13.81 9.86
N LYS A 52 -2.71 -13.44 11.08
CA LYS A 52 -4.09 -13.04 11.41
C LYS A 52 -4.61 -11.92 10.52
N LEU A 53 -3.73 -10.99 10.18
CA LEU A 53 -4.03 -9.88 9.29
C LEU A 53 -4.18 -10.33 7.82
N ALA A 54 -3.36 -11.29 7.39
CA ALA A 54 -3.51 -11.93 6.09
C ALA A 54 -4.84 -12.67 5.98
N GLU A 55 -5.20 -13.47 6.99
CA GLU A 55 -6.48 -14.18 7.06
C GLU A 55 -7.65 -13.21 6.86
N LYS A 56 -7.71 -12.13 7.64
CA LYS A 56 -8.75 -11.10 7.51
C LYS A 56 -8.77 -10.42 6.14
N LEU A 57 -7.61 -10.16 5.52
CA LEU A 57 -7.55 -9.58 4.17
C LEU A 57 -8.15 -10.53 3.13
N PHE A 58 -7.87 -11.82 3.25
CA PHE A 58 -8.31 -12.86 2.31
C PHE A 58 -9.68 -13.49 2.64
N GLU A 59 -10.31 -13.12 3.75
CA GLU A 59 -11.70 -13.48 4.08
C GLU A 59 -12.69 -12.95 3.04
N SER A 60 -12.41 -11.77 2.48
CA SER A 60 -13.20 -11.15 1.42
C SER A 60 -12.48 -11.21 0.08
N ASP A 61 -13.24 -11.29 -1.01
CA ASP A 61 -12.66 -11.27 -2.37
C ASP A 61 -12.12 -9.88 -2.77
N GLY A 62 -12.36 -8.84 -1.96
CA GLY A 62 -11.90 -7.48 -2.24
C GLY A 62 -10.39 -7.38 -2.36
N PHE A 63 -9.62 -8.06 -1.51
CA PHE A 63 -8.16 -7.99 -1.56
C PHE A 63 -7.59 -8.75 -2.77
N GLU A 64 -8.12 -9.92 -3.11
CA GLU A 64 -7.70 -10.63 -4.33
C GLU A 64 -8.07 -9.82 -5.58
N GLY A 65 -9.24 -9.17 -5.60
CA GLY A 65 -9.64 -8.25 -6.68
C GLY A 65 -8.71 -7.04 -6.82
N LEU A 66 -8.19 -6.50 -5.71
CA LEU A 66 -7.15 -5.47 -5.75
C LEU A 66 -5.85 -6.00 -6.36
N LEU A 67 -5.39 -7.19 -5.95
CA LEU A 67 -4.18 -7.79 -6.53
C LEU A 67 -4.34 -8.05 -8.03
N GLN A 68 -5.50 -8.54 -8.48
CA GLN A 68 -5.80 -8.72 -9.91
C GLN A 68 -5.77 -7.39 -10.66
N THR A 69 -6.39 -6.34 -10.12
CA THR A 69 -6.36 -5.00 -10.73
C THR A 69 -4.92 -4.48 -10.85
N MET A 70 -4.08 -4.71 -9.85
CA MET A 70 -2.66 -4.35 -9.90
C MET A 70 -1.89 -5.14 -10.96
N GLU A 71 -2.21 -6.42 -11.19
CA GLU A 71 -1.63 -7.22 -12.27
C GLU A 71 -2.01 -6.67 -13.64
N ASP A 72 -3.29 -6.35 -13.85
CA ASP A 72 -3.78 -5.81 -15.11
C ASP A 72 -3.09 -4.48 -15.43
N VAL A 73 -2.94 -3.60 -14.43
CA VAL A 73 -2.20 -2.34 -14.56
C VAL A 73 -0.72 -2.56 -14.84
N ALA A 74 -0.08 -3.53 -14.16
CA ALA A 74 1.31 -3.87 -14.41
C ALA A 74 1.52 -4.28 -15.87
N GLN A 75 0.66 -5.15 -16.39
CA GLN A 75 0.72 -5.63 -17.78
C GLN A 75 0.45 -4.51 -18.79
N LYS A 76 -0.57 -3.69 -18.56
CA LYS A 76 -1.03 -2.63 -19.47
C LYS A 76 -0.05 -1.46 -19.57
N SER A 77 0.42 -0.95 -18.43
CA SER A 77 1.10 0.35 -18.37
C SER A 77 2.58 0.26 -18.03
N GLY A 78 2.97 -0.78 -17.29
CA GLY A 78 4.37 -1.03 -16.98
C GLY A 78 5.04 -2.07 -17.90
N GLY A 79 4.26 -2.87 -18.62
CA GLY A 79 4.75 -3.98 -19.45
C GLY A 79 5.05 -5.25 -18.66
N LYS A 80 5.48 -6.30 -19.37
CA LYS A 80 5.57 -7.68 -18.86
C LYS A 80 6.43 -7.87 -17.61
N ASP A 81 7.45 -7.04 -17.41
CA ASP A 81 8.39 -7.16 -16.29
C ASP A 81 8.03 -6.28 -15.09
N THR A 82 6.93 -5.53 -15.18
CA THR A 82 6.46 -4.68 -14.09
C THR A 82 5.87 -5.54 -12.97
N THR A 83 6.35 -5.27 -11.75
CA THR A 83 5.92 -6.01 -10.56
C THR A 83 4.82 -5.27 -9.81
N LEU A 84 4.02 -6.00 -9.03
CA LEU A 84 3.00 -5.40 -8.16
C LEU A 84 3.60 -4.40 -7.16
N SER A 85 4.82 -4.66 -6.68
CA SER A 85 5.57 -3.71 -5.87
C SER A 85 5.74 -2.37 -6.59
N GLN A 86 6.06 -2.38 -7.90
CA GLN A 86 6.19 -1.15 -8.68
C GLN A 86 4.86 -0.42 -8.84
N VAL A 87 3.76 -1.15 -9.07
CA VAL A 87 2.41 -0.56 -9.16
C VAL A 87 2.04 0.14 -7.86
N ALA A 88 2.21 -0.53 -6.71
CA ALA A 88 1.92 0.05 -5.40
C ALA A 88 2.77 1.31 -5.10
N LEU A 89 4.06 1.29 -5.45
CA LEU A 89 4.95 2.43 -5.28
C LEU A 89 4.61 3.58 -6.23
N ASN A 90 4.27 3.28 -7.48
CA ASN A 90 3.84 4.29 -8.45
C ASN A 90 2.52 4.93 -8.03
N TRP A 91 1.59 4.16 -7.46
CA TRP A 91 0.35 4.69 -6.89
C TRP A 91 0.63 5.67 -5.74
N CYS A 92 1.52 5.32 -4.80
CA CYS A 92 1.90 6.25 -3.71
C CYS A 92 2.46 7.58 -4.25
N ARG A 93 3.29 7.50 -5.30
CA ARG A 93 3.86 8.68 -5.98
C ARG A 93 2.79 9.50 -6.69
N ALA A 94 1.89 8.85 -7.43
CA ALA A 94 0.78 9.51 -8.12
C ALA A 94 -0.16 10.24 -7.15
N LYS A 95 -0.27 9.73 -5.91
CA LYS A 95 -1.00 10.38 -4.81
C LYS A 95 -0.24 11.47 -4.07
N GLY A 96 0.94 11.88 -4.55
CA GLY A 96 1.69 13.01 -3.99
C GLY A 96 2.59 12.68 -2.80
N SER A 97 2.78 11.39 -2.48
CA SER A 97 3.72 10.97 -1.42
C SER A 97 5.03 10.40 -1.98
N ILE A 98 6.10 10.47 -1.20
CA ILE A 98 7.36 9.77 -1.51
C ILE A 98 7.38 8.44 -0.74
N PRO A 99 7.21 7.28 -1.40
CA PRO A 99 7.24 6.00 -0.72
C PRO A 99 8.67 5.62 -0.28
N ILE A 100 8.77 5.01 0.90
CA ILE A 100 10.04 4.51 1.46
C ILE A 100 10.00 2.98 1.59
N PRO A 101 10.09 2.22 0.48
CA PRO A 101 10.02 0.77 0.53
C PRO A 101 11.29 0.17 1.15
N GLY A 102 11.10 -0.83 2.01
CA GLY A 102 12.21 -1.66 2.48
C GLY A 102 12.71 -2.62 1.41
N ALA A 103 14.01 -2.93 1.43
CA ALA A 103 14.63 -4.00 0.66
C ALA A 103 15.71 -4.69 1.49
N ARG A 104 15.77 -6.01 1.42
CA ARG A 104 16.84 -6.84 2.03
C ARG A 104 17.79 -7.43 1.00
N THR A 105 17.42 -7.36 -0.29
CA THR A 105 18.23 -7.89 -1.39
C THR A 105 18.33 -6.87 -2.52
N VAL A 106 19.40 -6.98 -3.31
CA VAL A 106 19.59 -6.16 -4.51
C VAL A 106 18.41 -6.31 -5.47
N LYS A 107 17.90 -7.54 -5.64
CA LYS A 107 16.73 -7.80 -6.49
C LYS A 107 15.50 -6.99 -6.06
N GLN A 108 15.22 -6.90 -4.76
CA GLN A 108 14.12 -6.08 -4.24
C GLN A 108 14.36 -4.59 -4.49
N ALA A 109 15.59 -4.11 -4.27
CA ALA A 109 15.94 -2.71 -4.54
C ALA A 109 15.77 -2.37 -6.03
N SER A 110 16.26 -3.23 -6.94
CA SER A 110 16.08 -3.08 -8.39
C SER A 110 14.60 -3.09 -8.80
N GLN A 111 13.80 -4.00 -8.22
CA GLN A 111 12.36 -4.03 -8.46
C GLN A 111 11.69 -2.74 -7.99
N ASN A 112 12.02 -2.22 -6.81
CA ASN A 112 11.45 -0.98 -6.28
C ASN A 112 11.80 0.24 -7.16
N ILE A 113 13.06 0.37 -7.60
CA ILE A 113 13.51 1.46 -8.46
C ILE A 113 12.76 1.49 -9.81
N GLY A 114 12.36 0.32 -10.33
CA GLY A 114 11.61 0.23 -11.58
C GLY A 114 10.29 1.02 -11.59
N CYS A 115 9.72 1.36 -10.42
CA CYS A 115 8.53 2.21 -10.39
C CYS A 115 8.76 3.64 -10.94
N LEU A 116 10.03 4.07 -11.07
CA LEU A 116 10.41 5.39 -11.57
C LEU A 116 10.40 5.48 -13.10
N SER A 117 10.43 4.36 -13.83
CA SER A 117 10.57 4.35 -15.29
C SER A 117 9.26 4.55 -16.04
N TRP A 118 8.12 4.59 -15.35
CA TRP A 118 6.79 4.73 -15.96
C TRP A 118 5.83 5.46 -15.02
N LYS A 119 4.65 5.81 -15.54
CA LYS A 119 3.59 6.51 -14.79
C LYS A 119 2.26 5.80 -15.01
N LEU A 120 1.43 5.78 -13.98
CA LEU A 120 0.04 5.36 -14.08
C LEU A 120 -0.72 6.32 -14.99
N SER A 121 -1.58 5.80 -15.87
CA SER A 121 -2.59 6.62 -16.53
C SER A 121 -3.69 7.01 -15.55
N ASN A 122 -4.50 8.01 -15.89
CA ASN A 122 -5.66 8.39 -15.06
C ASN A 122 -6.62 7.22 -14.88
N ASP A 123 -6.87 6.45 -15.94
CA ASP A 123 -7.75 5.27 -15.90
C ASP A 123 -7.21 4.19 -14.95
N ASP A 124 -5.90 3.93 -14.99
CA ASP A 124 -5.28 2.95 -14.09
C ASP A 124 -5.32 3.42 -12.63
N LEU A 125 -5.10 4.72 -12.41
CA LEU A 125 -5.19 5.32 -11.07
C LEU A 125 -6.61 5.18 -10.51
N MET A 126 -7.63 5.48 -11.32
CA MET A 126 -9.04 5.31 -10.95
C MET A 126 -9.39 3.86 -10.66
N ALA A 127 -8.96 2.91 -11.51
CA ALA A 127 -9.19 1.49 -11.31
C ALA A 127 -8.57 0.98 -10.00
N LEU A 128 -7.35 1.41 -9.69
CA LEU A 128 -6.66 1.07 -8.44
C LEU A 128 -7.38 1.65 -7.22
N ASP A 129 -7.84 2.90 -7.29
CA ASP A 129 -8.59 3.54 -6.20
C ASP A 129 -9.91 2.82 -5.92
N GLU A 130 -10.65 2.47 -6.99
CA GLU A 130 -11.93 1.76 -6.90
C GLU A 130 -11.72 0.36 -6.31
N ALA A 131 -10.71 -0.39 -6.78
CA ALA A 131 -10.38 -1.70 -6.25
C ALA A 131 -9.94 -1.63 -4.78
N ALA A 132 -9.14 -0.65 -4.42
CA ALA A 132 -8.71 -0.41 -3.04
C ALA A 132 -9.88 -0.08 -2.11
N SER A 133 -10.89 0.66 -2.58
CA SER A 133 -12.08 1.01 -1.79
C SER A 133 -12.94 -0.20 -1.38
N ARG A 134 -12.82 -1.31 -2.11
CA ARG A 134 -13.54 -2.56 -1.81
C ARG A 134 -12.86 -3.40 -0.74
N VAL A 135 -11.69 -3.01 -0.24
CA VAL A 135 -10.96 -3.75 0.80
C VAL A 135 -11.29 -3.21 2.20
N PRO A 136 -11.95 -3.99 3.08
CA PRO A 136 -12.51 -3.49 4.33
C PRO A 136 -11.50 -3.29 5.47
N ALA A 137 -10.27 -3.80 5.34
CA ALA A 137 -9.42 -4.10 6.51
C ALA A 137 -8.53 -2.96 7.05
N TYR A 138 -8.49 -1.77 6.45
CA TYR A 138 -7.45 -0.76 6.78
C TYR A 138 -7.86 0.72 6.63
N ILE A 139 -9.16 1.04 6.70
CA ILE A 139 -9.63 2.41 6.50
C ILE A 139 -9.72 3.18 7.83
N GLU A 140 -9.76 2.47 8.96
CA GLU A 140 -9.98 3.03 10.29
C GLU A 140 -8.70 2.92 11.15
N PRO A 141 -8.05 4.05 11.51
CA PRO A 141 -6.79 4.05 12.27
C PRO A 141 -6.90 3.33 13.62
N ASP A 142 -8.01 3.45 14.32
CA ASP A 142 -8.31 2.80 15.61
C ASP A 142 -8.39 1.27 15.51
N LYS A 143 -8.57 0.74 14.30
CA LYS A 143 -8.52 -0.70 14.00
C LYS A 143 -7.12 -1.18 13.60
N SER A 144 -6.08 -0.34 13.67
CA SER A 144 -4.70 -0.75 13.41
C SER A 144 -4.27 -1.85 14.41
N PRO A 145 -3.85 -3.03 13.95
CA PRO A 145 -3.43 -4.13 14.84
C PRO A 145 -2.07 -3.88 15.50
N PHE A 146 -1.43 -2.73 15.20
CA PHE A 146 -0.11 -2.37 15.68
C PHE A 146 -0.10 -1.08 16.52
N ALA A 147 -1.27 -0.66 17.03
CA ALA A 147 -1.36 0.52 17.89
C ALA A 147 -0.40 0.40 19.10
N LYS A 148 0.41 1.44 19.31
CA LYS A 148 1.31 1.54 20.48
C LYS A 148 0.97 2.80 21.25
N LYS A 149 1.01 2.69 22.58
CA LYS A 149 0.91 3.85 23.46
C LYS A 149 2.32 4.37 23.73
N ASP A 150 2.58 5.62 23.37
CA ASP A 150 3.82 6.29 23.75
C ASP A 150 3.92 6.38 25.28
N ILE A 151 5.07 6.00 25.83
CA ILE A 151 5.23 5.85 27.28
C ILE A 151 5.28 7.20 28.01
N ASN A 152 5.71 8.26 27.31
CA ASN A 152 5.94 9.57 27.91
C ASN A 152 4.70 10.48 27.80
N THR A 153 4.03 10.44 26.65
CA THR A 153 2.90 11.31 26.31
C THR A 153 1.54 10.61 26.49
N GLY A 154 1.54 9.28 26.53
CA GLY A 154 0.31 8.49 26.55
C GLY A 154 -0.48 8.51 25.23
N MET A 155 0.05 9.15 24.19
CA MET A 155 -0.58 9.19 22.87
C MET A 155 -0.62 7.80 22.24
N ILE A 156 -1.74 7.44 21.63
CA ILE A 156 -1.85 6.21 20.84
C ILE A 156 -1.31 6.52 19.45
N MET A 157 -0.15 5.95 19.15
CA MET A 157 0.44 5.95 17.83
C MET A 157 -0.13 4.78 17.05
N PHE A 158 -0.87 5.11 16.01
CA PHE A 158 -1.29 4.14 15.01
C PHE A 158 -0.15 4.06 13.99
N ASP A 159 0.83 3.20 14.27
CA ASP A 159 1.85 2.84 13.27
C ASP A 159 1.08 2.39 12.00
N SER A 160 1.39 3.01 10.85
CA SER A 160 0.83 2.60 9.54
C SER A 160 1.49 1.33 9.00
#